data_AF-A0A6A4UP04-F1
#
_entry.id   AF-A0A6A4UP04-F1
#
_cell.length_a   1.000
_cell.length_b   1.000
_cell.length_c   1.000
_cell.angle_alpha   90.00
_cell.angle_beta   90.00
_cell.angle_gamma   90.00
#
_symmetry.space_group_name_H-M   'P 1'
#
loop_
_entity.id
_entity.type
_entity.pdbx_description
1 polymer ?
#
loop_
_entity_poly.entity_id
_entity_poly.type
_entity_poly.pdbx_seq_one_letter_code
_entity_poly.pdbx_strand_id
1 'polypeptide(L)'
;MWAVTRQSWVAWQLYARALGTTSTTRNSIYTAQLGAFQDTSDSASAMDIQLQQSCAQAKANGVVVYGIAFEAPTNGQTQIRNCATSAAHYFNATGLQIQSAFRAIASNISQLRLTQ
;
A
#
# COMPACT_ATOMS: atom_id res chain seq x y z
N MET A 1 17.40 -1.51 -5.91
CA MET A 1 17.49 -1.83 -7.35
C MET A 1 16.34 -1.17 -8.12
N TRP A 2 15.08 -1.51 -7.84
CA TRP A 2 13.90 -0.96 -8.53
C TRP A 2 13.70 0.57 -8.40
N ALA A 3 14.30 1.22 -7.39
CA ALA A 3 14.27 2.67 -7.24
C ALA A 3 15.11 3.44 -8.29
N VAL A 4 16.03 2.78 -8.98
CA VAL A 4 16.97 3.42 -9.94
C VAL A 4 16.93 2.81 -11.34
N THR A 5 16.20 1.71 -11.53
CA THR A 5 16.09 1.03 -12.83
C THR A 5 14.63 0.79 -13.19
N ARG A 6 14.24 1.15 -14.42
CA ARG A 6 12.90 0.85 -14.96
C ARG A 6 12.74 -0.66 -15.13
N GLN A 7 11.61 -1.22 -14.66
CA GLN A 7 11.28 -2.64 -14.79
C GLN A 7 11.29 -3.11 -16.25
N SER A 8 10.80 -2.28 -17.18
CA SER A 8 10.84 -2.55 -18.62
C SER A 8 12.25 -2.65 -19.17
N TRP A 9 13.17 -1.82 -18.67
CA TRP A 9 14.57 -1.88 -19.07
C TRP A 9 15.21 -3.18 -18.60
N VAL A 10 14.98 -3.58 -17.34
CA VAL A 10 15.48 -4.84 -16.79
C VAL A 10 14.90 -6.04 -17.56
N ALA A 11 13.59 -6.04 -17.81
CA ALA A 11 12.90 -7.12 -18.53
C ALA A 11 13.44 -7.28 -19.95
N TRP A 12 13.72 -6.16 -20.64
CA TRP A 12 14.25 -6.21 -21.99
C TRP A 12 15.74 -6.56 -22.04
N GLN A 13 16.54 -5.85 -21.25
CA GLN A 13 17.99 -5.88 -21.39
C GLN A 13 18.61 -7.09 -20.69
N LEU A 14 18.09 -7.49 -19.53
CA LEU A 14 18.67 -8.60 -18.74
C LEU A 14 17.97 -9.94 -18.99
N TYR A 15 16.71 -9.95 -19.44
CA TYR A 15 15.95 -11.19 -19.68
C TYR A 15 15.71 -11.43 -21.17
N ALA A 16 14.94 -10.57 -21.83
CA ALA A 16 14.53 -10.80 -23.21
C ALA A 16 15.73 -11.03 -24.14
N ARG A 17 16.73 -10.14 -24.12
CA ARG A 17 17.94 -10.27 -24.95
C ARG A 17 18.85 -11.43 -24.55
N ALA A 18 18.92 -11.76 -23.27
CA ALA A 18 19.80 -12.81 -22.77
C ALA A 18 19.25 -14.21 -23.04
N LEU A 19 17.92 -14.38 -22.97
CA LEU A 19 17.24 -15.67 -23.05
C LEU A 19 16.54 -15.91 -24.40
N GLY A 20 16.40 -14.88 -25.26
CA GLY A 20 15.69 -14.96 -26.53
C GLY A 20 16.59 -14.78 -27.75
N THR A 21 16.60 -15.78 -28.64
CA THR A 21 17.38 -15.74 -29.90
C THR A 21 16.65 -15.02 -31.04
N THR A 22 15.32 -15.06 -31.08
CA THR A 22 14.48 -14.42 -32.11
C THR A 22 13.63 -13.27 -31.57
N SER A 23 13.21 -12.34 -32.42
CA SER A 23 12.36 -11.20 -32.02
C SER A 23 11.07 -11.63 -31.31
N THR A 24 10.43 -12.71 -31.76
CA THR A 24 9.21 -13.26 -31.16
C THR A 24 9.46 -13.80 -29.75
N THR A 25 10.52 -14.59 -29.57
CA THR A 25 10.89 -15.14 -28.26
C THR A 25 11.27 -14.02 -27.28
N ARG A 26 12.00 -13.01 -27.74
CA ARG A 26 12.36 -11.84 -26.91
C ARG A 26 11.12 -11.07 -26.44
N ASN A 27 10.16 -10.83 -27.34
CA ASN A 27 8.91 -10.17 -26.97
C ASN A 27 8.12 -10.98 -25.92
N SER A 28 8.03 -12.30 -26.09
CA SER A 28 7.35 -13.18 -25.13
C SER A 28 8.01 -13.18 -23.74
N ILE A 29 9.34 -13.25 -23.69
CA ILE A 29 10.11 -13.20 -22.44
C ILE A 29 10.00 -11.81 -21.80
N TYR A 30 10.04 -10.74 -22.60
CA TYR A 30 9.83 -9.38 -22.12
C TYR A 30 8.47 -9.23 -21.44
N THR A 31 7.38 -9.67 -22.09
CA THR A 31 6.04 -9.57 -21.50
C THR A 31 5.88 -10.44 -20.27
N ALA A 32 6.42 -11.66 -20.27
CA ALA A 32 6.38 -12.56 -19.12
C ALA A 32 7.14 -11.98 -17.92
N GLN A 33 8.33 -11.44 -18.16
CA GLN A 33 9.15 -10.88 -17.10
C GLN A 33 8.58 -9.55 -16.56
N LEU A 34 7.96 -8.74 -17.43
CA LEU A 34 7.26 -7.54 -16.98
C LEU A 34 6.08 -7.90 -16.07
N GLY A 35 5.33 -8.96 -16.39
CA GLY A 35 4.30 -9.50 -15.49
C GLY A 35 4.86 -10.02 -14.18
N ALA A 36 5.98 -10.75 -14.21
CA ALA A 36 6.66 -11.25 -13.00
C ALA A 36 7.30 -10.14 -12.14
N PHE A 37 7.63 -8.97 -12.73
CA PHE A 37 8.07 -7.80 -11.95
C PHE A 37 6.93 -6.97 -11.45
N GLN A 38 5.82 -7.00 -12.17
CA GLN A 38 4.60 -6.39 -11.68
C GLN A 38 4.18 -7.12 -10.43
N ASP A 39 4.21 -8.47 -10.39
CA ASP A 39 3.75 -9.35 -9.28
C ASP A 39 3.06 -8.57 -8.17
N THR A 40 2.00 -7.93 -8.63
CA THR A 40 1.15 -7.00 -7.92
C THR A 40 0.08 -7.91 -7.45
N SER A 41 0.06 -8.15 -6.14
CA SER A 41 -1.12 -8.33 -5.31
C SER A 41 -2.46 -8.48 -6.06
N ASP A 42 -2.62 -9.50 -6.90
CA ASP A 42 -3.76 -9.60 -7.84
C ASP A 42 -5.00 -10.11 -7.10
N SER A 43 -4.78 -10.74 -5.94
CA SER A 43 -5.83 -11.06 -5.00
C SER A 43 -6.01 -9.94 -3.98
N ALA A 44 -7.27 -9.64 -3.65
CA ALA A 44 -7.61 -8.78 -2.53
C ALA A 44 -6.88 -9.20 -1.24
N SER A 45 -6.65 -10.49 -1.04
CA SER A 45 -5.88 -11.01 0.09
C SER A 45 -4.40 -10.61 0.07
N ALA A 46 -3.74 -10.60 -1.09
CA ALA A 46 -2.36 -10.15 -1.18
C ALA A 46 -2.23 -8.64 -0.91
N MET A 47 -3.20 -7.84 -1.39
CA MET A 47 -3.27 -6.40 -1.08
C MET A 47 -3.49 -6.16 0.42
N ASP A 48 -4.38 -6.93 1.04
CA ASP A 48 -4.64 -6.86 2.48
C ASP A 48 -3.38 -7.21 3.28
N ILE A 49 -2.65 -8.27 2.90
CA ILE A 49 -1.38 -8.66 3.53
C ILE A 49 -0.34 -7.54 3.41
N GLN A 50 -0.17 -6.98 2.21
CA GLN A 50 0.80 -5.91 1.96
C GLN A 50 0.47 -4.64 2.75
N LEU A 51 -0.82 -4.30 2.87
CA LEU A 51 -1.30 -3.21 3.72
C LEU A 51 -0.91 -3.46 5.18
N GLN A 52 -1.25 -4.64 5.73
CA GLN A 52 -0.92 -4.95 7.12
C GLN A 52 0.59 -4.95 7.39
N GLN A 53 1.40 -5.45 6.45
CA GLN A 53 2.86 -5.41 6.55
C GLN A 53 3.38 -3.97 6.60
N SER A 54 2.86 -3.09 5.74
CA SER A 54 3.25 -1.68 5.72
C SER A 54 2.86 -0.97 7.03
N CYS A 55 1.66 -1.24 7.54
CA CYS A 55 1.20 -0.67 8.82
C CYS A 55 2.01 -1.20 10.00
N ALA A 56 2.40 -2.48 9.99
CA ALA A 56 3.27 -3.06 11.02
C ALA A 56 4.66 -2.40 11.04
N GLN A 57 5.25 -2.17 9.87
CA GLN A 57 6.53 -1.46 9.73
C GLN A 57 6.44 -0.01 10.24
N ALA A 58 5.36 0.71 9.89
CA ALA A 58 5.13 2.06 10.38
C ALA A 58 5.05 2.09 11.92
N LYS A 59 4.25 1.19 12.51
CA LYS A 59 4.11 1.07 13.97
C LYS A 59 5.43 0.70 14.66
N ALA A 60 6.22 -0.19 14.06
CA ALA A 60 7.54 -0.59 14.58
C ALA A 60 8.52 0.60 14.62
N ASN A 61 8.39 1.54 13.69
CA ASN A 61 9.19 2.77 13.65
C ASN A 61 8.62 3.89 14.55
N GLY A 62 7.65 3.60 15.41
CA GLY A 62 7.04 4.58 16.32
C GLY A 62 6.08 5.55 15.64
N VAL A 63 5.66 5.28 14.40
CA VAL A 63 4.68 6.12 13.69
C VAL A 63 3.27 5.79 14.19
N VAL A 64 2.52 6.84 14.57
CA VAL A 64 1.10 6.74 14.92
C VAL A 64 0.26 6.71 13.63
N VAL A 65 -0.46 5.61 13.43
CA VAL A 65 -1.28 5.37 12.24
C VAL A 65 -2.75 5.60 12.58
N TYR A 66 -3.35 6.59 11.93
CA TYR A 66 -4.80 6.84 11.98
C TYR A 66 -5.46 6.20 10.75
N GLY A 67 -6.53 5.42 10.99
CA GLY A 67 -7.29 4.75 9.94
C GLY A 67 -8.68 5.34 9.80
N ILE A 68 -9.04 5.81 8.60
CA ILE A 68 -10.40 6.28 8.29
C ILE A 68 -11.01 5.34 7.25
N ALA A 69 -11.99 4.55 7.67
CA ALA A 69 -12.81 3.75 6.77
C ALA A 69 -13.97 4.62 6.25
N PHE A 70 -13.77 5.25 5.09
CA PHE A 70 -14.80 6.07 4.46
C PHE A 70 -15.63 5.22 3.49
N GLU A 71 -16.90 5.01 3.80
CA GLU A 71 -17.85 4.23 2.98
C GLU A 71 -17.29 2.86 2.53
N ALA A 72 -16.42 2.28 3.37
CA ALA A 72 -15.70 1.06 3.03
C ALA A 72 -16.57 -0.19 3.29
N PRO A 73 -16.45 -1.24 2.45
CA PRO A 73 -17.07 -2.52 2.72
C PRO A 73 -16.46 -3.18 3.97
N THR A 74 -17.11 -4.22 4.51
CA THR A 74 -16.70 -4.89 5.76
C THR A 74 -15.22 -5.32 5.77
N ASN A 75 -14.70 -5.81 4.64
CA ASN A 75 -13.27 -6.14 4.54
C ASN A 75 -12.40 -4.89 4.73
N GLY A 76 -12.66 -3.82 3.96
CA GLY A 76 -11.91 -2.57 4.06
C GLY A 76 -11.95 -1.95 5.46
N GLN A 77 -13.11 -1.97 6.13
CA GLN A 77 -13.23 -1.55 7.53
C GLN A 77 -12.34 -2.36 8.47
N THR A 78 -12.30 -3.68 8.28
CA THR A 78 -11.46 -4.59 9.08
C THR A 78 -9.98 -4.31 8.86
N GLN A 79 -9.55 -4.18 7.60
CA GLN A 79 -8.15 -3.93 7.28
C GLN A 79 -7.68 -2.58 7.81
N ILE A 80 -8.47 -1.51 7.65
CA ILE A 80 -8.15 -0.18 8.14
C ILE A 80 -8.12 -0.15 9.67
N ARG A 81 -9.03 -0.86 10.34
CA ARG A 81 -9.03 -1.00 11.80
C ARG A 81 -7.77 -1.69 12.32
N ASN A 82 -7.33 -2.76 11.68
CA ASN A 82 -6.13 -3.50 12.07
C ASN A 82 -4.84 -2.71 11.78
N CYS A 83 -4.86 -1.88 10.75
CA CYS A 83 -3.75 -1.01 10.39
C CYS A 83 -3.53 0.12 11.43
N ALA A 84 -4.61 0.67 11.99
CA ALA A 84 -4.55 1.75 12.98
C ALA A 84 -3.75 1.34 14.24
N THR A 85 -3.12 2.31 14.90
CA THR A 85 -2.26 2.07 16.09
C THR A 85 -3.06 1.56 17.29
N SER A 86 -4.29 2.03 17.47
CA SER A 86 -5.22 1.51 18.48
C SER A 86 -6.66 1.73 18.04
N ALA A 87 -7.62 1.16 18.77
CA ALA A 87 -9.05 1.35 18.50
C ALA A 87 -9.47 2.84 18.53
N ALA A 88 -8.78 3.67 19.32
CA ALA A 88 -9.02 5.12 19.38
C ALA A 88 -8.53 5.89 18.13
N HIS A 89 -7.67 5.26 17.31
CA HIS A 89 -7.11 5.85 16.08
C HIS A 89 -7.90 5.41 14.83
N TYR A 90 -8.98 4.64 15.00
CA TYR A 90 -9.84 4.18 13.92
C TYR A 90 -11.13 5.00 13.88
N PHE A 91 -11.50 5.45 12.68
CA PHE A 91 -12.73 6.18 12.41
C PHE A 91 -13.51 5.47 11.30
N ASN A 92 -14.79 5.20 11.55
CA ASN A 92 -15.72 4.80 10.51
C ASN A 92 -16.53 6.04 10.10
N ALA A 93 -16.44 6.46 8.85
CA ALA A 93 -17.04 7.69 8.37
C ALA A 93 -17.93 7.43 7.15
N THR A 94 -19.06 8.14 7.09
CA THR A 94 -19.97 8.14 5.93
C THR A 94 -20.37 9.58 5.58
N GLY A 95 -20.49 9.90 4.28
CA GLY A 95 -20.86 11.23 3.81
C GLY A 95 -20.08 12.38 4.48
N LEU A 96 -20.80 13.30 5.11
CA LEU A 96 -20.20 14.49 5.77
C LEU A 96 -19.38 14.17 7.02
N GLN A 97 -19.47 12.95 7.56
CA GLN A 97 -18.74 12.55 8.77
C GLN A 97 -17.23 12.45 8.56
N ILE A 98 -16.77 12.42 7.31
CA ILE A 98 -15.34 12.44 7.00
C ILE A 98 -14.67 13.72 7.51
N GLN A 99 -15.38 14.85 7.44
CA GLN A 99 -14.87 16.12 7.95
C GLN A 99 -14.75 16.11 9.49
N SER A 100 -15.69 15.48 10.19
CA SER A 100 -15.59 15.30 11.63
C SER A 100 -14.44 14.36 12.03
N ALA A 101 -14.18 13.30 11.26
CA ALA A 101 -13.05 12.41 11.50
C ALA A 101 -11.72 13.16 11.39
N PHE A 102 -11.52 13.94 10.33
CA PHE A 102 -10.32 14.77 10.17
C PHE A 102 -10.19 15.84 11.27
N ARG A 103 -11.29 16.50 11.67
CA ARG A 103 -11.27 17.46 12.80
C ARG A 103 -10.88 16.79 14.12
N ALA A 104 -11.39 15.60 14.40
CA ALA A 104 -11.05 14.85 15.62
C ALA A 104 -9.56 14.48 15.64
N ILE A 105 -9.00 14.03 14.50
CA ILE A 105 -7.56 13.74 14.39
C ILE A 105 -6.73 15.01 14.63
N ALA A 106 -7.10 16.13 13.98
CA ALA A 106 -6.42 17.41 14.17
C ALA A 106 -6.44 17.86 15.65
N SER A 107 -7.59 17.72 16.34
CA SER A 107 -7.70 18.02 17.77
C SER A 107 -6.75 17.17 18.61
N ASN A 108 -6.72 15.85 18.40
CA ASN A 108 -5.84 14.93 19.13
C ASN A 108 -4.36 15.30 18.94
N ILE A 109 -3.94 15.59 17.70
CA ILE A 109 -2.57 16.01 17.40
C ILE A 109 -2.25 17.37 18.06
N SER A 110 -3.19 18.31 18.03
CA SER A 110 -2.99 19.64 18.64
C SER A 110 -2.88 19.60 20.16
N GLN A 111 -3.63 18.73 20.84
CA GLN A 111 -3.57 18.56 22.30
C GLN A 111 -2.23 17.97 22.76
N LEU A 112 -1.66 17.02 22.02
CA LEU A 112 -0.32 16.49 22.28
C LEU A 112 0.78 17.57 22.21
N ARG A 113 0.52 18.67 21.50
CA ARG A 113 1.46 19.81 21.38
C ARG A 113 1.29 20.86 22.48
N LEU A 114 0.17 20.87 23.19
CA LEU A 114 -0.16 21.87 24.22
C LEU A 114 0.21 21.45 25.65
N THR A 115 0.59 20.18 25.86
CA THR A 115 1.03 19.67 27.17
C THR A 115 2.55 19.74 27.38
N GLN A 116 3.21 20.77 26.86
CA GLN A 116 4.61 21.12 27.16
C GLN A 116 4.70 22.59 27.57
#